data_AF-D7FSX9-F1
#
_entry.id   AF-D7FSX9-F1
#
_cell.length_a   1.000
_cell.length_b   1.000
_cell.length_c   1.000
_cell.angle_alpha   90.00
_cell.angle_beta   90.00
_cell.angle_gamma   90.00
#
_symmetry.space_group_name_H-M   'P 1'
#
loop_
_entity.id
_entity.type
_entity.pdbx_description
1 polymer ?
#
loop_
_entity_poly.entity_id
_entity_poly.type
_entity_poly.pdbx_seq_one_letter_code
_entity_poly.pdbx_strand_id
1 'polypeptide(L)'
;MRSATVYYAIIIVFLLSEGQYIVIDGVKKRNGFGTHTNGKDKYIGEWQLDSMHGQGEMIFSSDASYRGSFAGNKFHGEGRYEWNDGATYEGGWRENKMHGKGCYSDSEKSRWEGDFFNGMYDNGRAKVALR
;
A
#
# COMPACT_ATOMS: atom_id res chain seq x y z
N MET A 1 -27.99 8.21 13.31
CA MET A 1 -26.69 8.09 14.00
C MET A 1 -26.40 6.62 14.22
N ARG A 2 -25.58 5.98 13.37
CA ARG A 2 -25.09 4.62 13.65
C ARG A 2 -24.08 4.73 14.79
N SER A 3 -24.42 4.10 15.92
CA SER A 3 -23.70 4.19 17.18
C SER A 3 -22.21 3.88 17.01
N ALA A 4 -21.35 4.74 17.57
CA ALA A 4 -19.91 4.53 17.62
C ALA A 4 -19.57 3.15 18.20
N THR A 5 -20.40 2.58 19.09
CA THR A 5 -20.21 1.24 19.67
C THR A 5 -20.24 0.12 18.62
N VAL A 6 -21.10 0.22 17.60
CA VAL A 6 -21.15 -0.78 16.51
C VAL A 6 -19.96 -0.60 15.58
N TYR A 7 -19.54 0.64 15.30
CA TYR A 7 -18.33 0.92 14.53
C TYR A 7 -17.06 0.45 15.25
N TYR A 8 -16.91 0.74 16.55
CA TYR A 8 -15.80 0.24 17.36
C TYR A 8 -15.82 -1.29 17.46
N ALA A 9 -16.99 -1.92 17.66
CA ALA A 9 -17.08 -3.38 17.69
C ALA A 9 -16.71 -4.02 16.34
N ILE A 10 -17.14 -3.45 15.21
CA ILE A 10 -16.77 -3.93 13.87
C ILE A 10 -15.27 -3.74 13.63
N ILE A 11 -14.71 -2.56 13.93
CA ILE A 11 -13.28 -2.27 13.79
C ILE A 11 -12.43 -3.20 14.68
N ILE A 12 -12.82 -3.40 15.94
CA ILE A 12 -12.12 -4.27 16.90
C ILE A 12 -12.19 -5.75 16.48
N VAL A 13 -13.30 -6.22 15.91
CA VAL A 13 -13.42 -7.61 15.41
C VAL A 13 -12.52 -7.85 14.19
N PHE A 14 -12.34 -6.87 13.30
CA PHE A 14 -11.39 -6.98 12.19
C PHE A 14 -9.92 -6.97 12.63
N LEU A 15 -9.60 -6.32 13.75
CA LEU A 15 -8.23 -6.19 14.28
C LEU A 15 -7.70 -7.46 14.97
N LEU A 16 -8.57 -8.45 15.26
CA LEU A 16 -8.20 -9.67 16.00
C LEU A 16 -8.15 -10.95 15.18
N SER A 17 -8.50 -10.92 13.89
CA SER A 17 -8.44 -12.14 13.08
C SER A 17 -7.00 -12.43 12.64
N GLU A 18 -6.50 -13.65 12.88
CA GLU A 18 -5.19 -14.15 12.43
C GLU A 18 -5.05 -14.21 10.89
N GLY A 19 -5.96 -13.60 10.14
CA GLY A 19 -6.09 -13.67 8.70
C GLY A 19 -6.96 -14.82 8.23
N GLN A 20 -7.46 -14.69 7.01
CA GLN A 20 -8.16 -15.75 6.30
C GLN A 20 -7.14 -16.66 5.58
N TYR A 21 -7.47 -17.95 5.47
CA TYR A 21 -6.58 -18.96 4.87
C TYR A 21 -7.37 -19.96 4.02
N ILE A 22 -6.70 -20.59 3.08
CA ILE A 22 -7.17 -21.77 2.35
C ILE A 22 -6.12 -22.89 2.41
N VAL A 23 -6.52 -24.14 2.16
CA VAL A 23 -5.61 -25.29 2.10
C VAL A 23 -5.55 -25.79 0.66
N ILE A 24 -4.35 -25.90 0.10
CA ILE A 24 -4.07 -26.47 -1.22
C ILE A 24 -3.05 -27.57 -1.04
N ASP A 25 -3.37 -28.79 -1.47
CA ASP A 25 -2.49 -29.97 -1.35
C ASP A 25 -1.94 -30.19 0.08
N GLY A 26 -2.77 -29.93 1.09
CA GLY A 26 -2.39 -30.03 2.51
C GLY A 26 -1.58 -28.84 3.05
N VAL A 27 -1.24 -27.85 2.22
CA VAL A 27 -0.51 -26.65 2.63
C VAL A 27 -1.48 -25.51 2.92
N LYS A 28 -1.44 -24.97 4.14
CA LYS A 28 -2.20 -23.78 4.55
C LYS A 28 -1.56 -22.51 3.94
N LYS A 29 -2.35 -21.71 3.23
CA LYS A 29 -1.94 -20.46 2.57
C LYS A 29 -2.84 -19.31 2.96
N ARG A 30 -2.27 -18.12 3.18
CA ARG A 30 -3.04 -16.89 3.42
C ARG A 30 -3.87 -16.56 2.19
N ASN A 31 -5.14 -16.24 2.40
CA ASN A 31 -6.07 -15.91 1.34
C ASN A 31 -7.28 -15.16 1.91
N GLY A 32 -7.66 -14.04 1.31
CA GLY A 32 -8.65 -13.12 1.88
C GLY A 32 -8.00 -12.06 2.78
N PHE A 33 -8.73 -11.43 3.68
CA PHE A 33 -8.19 -10.33 4.49
C PHE A 33 -7.39 -10.82 5.71
N GLY A 34 -6.31 -10.14 6.06
CA GLY A 34 -5.53 -10.46 7.26
C GLY A 34 -4.40 -9.50 7.58
N THR A 35 -3.88 -9.63 8.80
CA THR A 35 -2.68 -8.92 9.26
C THR A 35 -1.48 -9.86 9.26
N HIS A 36 -0.34 -9.41 8.77
CA HIS A 36 0.93 -10.11 8.87
C HIS A 36 2.03 -9.18 9.35
N THR A 37 2.83 -9.66 10.30
CA THR A 37 3.99 -8.93 10.82
C THR A 37 5.24 -9.73 10.51
N ASN A 38 6.24 -9.07 9.92
CA ASN A 38 7.57 -9.62 9.67
C ASN A 38 8.61 -8.71 10.33
N GLY A 39 9.06 -9.08 11.54
CA GLY A 39 9.89 -8.19 12.35
C GLY A 39 9.12 -6.92 12.74
N LYS A 40 9.58 -5.77 12.25
CA LYS A 40 8.93 -4.47 12.45
C LYS A 40 8.02 -4.05 11.28
N ASP A 41 8.10 -4.75 10.15
CA ASP A 41 7.23 -4.48 9.02
C ASP A 41 5.85 -5.11 9.29
N LYS A 42 4.78 -4.39 8.93
CA LYS A 42 3.40 -4.84 9.12
C LYS A 42 2.59 -4.62 7.86
N TYR A 43 1.93 -5.67 7.39
CA TYR A 43 0.93 -5.60 6.33
C TYR A 43 -0.47 -5.86 6.89
N ILE A 44 -1.43 -5.05 6.47
CA ILE A 44 -2.86 -5.21 6.77
C ILE A 44 -3.59 -5.10 5.44
N GLY A 45 -4.18 -6.20 4.96
CA GLY A 45 -4.84 -6.15 3.66
C GLY A 45 -5.26 -7.52 3.13
N GLU A 46 -5.56 -7.54 1.85
CA GLU A 46 -5.99 -8.74 1.13
C GLU A 46 -4.80 -9.61 0.73
N TRP A 47 -5.01 -10.93 0.82
CA TRP A 47 -4.05 -11.97 0.47
C TRP A 47 -4.65 -12.84 -0.63
N GLN A 48 -3.80 -13.28 -1.55
CA GLN A 48 -4.11 -14.32 -2.52
C GLN A 48 -2.93 -15.28 -2.55
N LEU A 49 -3.14 -16.52 -2.10
CA LEU A 49 -2.14 -17.59 -2.14
C LEU A 49 -0.78 -17.18 -1.54
N ASP A 50 -0.77 -16.66 -0.31
CA ASP A 50 0.40 -16.11 0.39
C ASP A 50 1.04 -14.86 -0.21
N SER A 51 0.42 -14.24 -1.21
CA SER A 51 0.86 -12.97 -1.78
C SER A 51 -0.06 -11.83 -1.37
N MET A 52 0.50 -10.67 -1.02
CA MET A 52 -0.28 -9.43 -0.88
C MET A 52 -0.96 -9.13 -2.22
N HIS A 53 -2.25 -8.85 -2.16
CA HIS A 53 -3.13 -8.64 -3.30
C HIS A 53 -4.20 -7.60 -2.94
N GLY A 54 -5.01 -7.14 -3.91
CA GLY A 54 -6.15 -6.28 -3.64
C GLY A 54 -5.75 -4.99 -2.92
N GLN A 55 -6.56 -4.51 -1.98
CA GLN A 55 -6.26 -3.34 -1.16
C GLN A 55 -5.49 -3.73 0.11
N GLY A 56 -4.56 -2.86 0.51
CA GLY A 56 -3.87 -3.02 1.79
C GLY A 56 -3.08 -1.80 2.22
N GLU A 57 -2.49 -1.93 3.39
CA GLU A 57 -1.57 -0.98 4.00
C GLU A 57 -0.30 -1.73 4.44
N MET A 58 0.85 -1.23 4.01
CA MET A 58 2.17 -1.69 4.39
C MET A 58 2.83 -0.60 5.24
N ILE A 59 3.21 -0.95 6.45
CA ILE A 59 3.97 -0.11 7.37
C ILE A 59 5.37 -0.68 7.45
N PHE A 60 6.36 0.13 7.12
CA PHE A 60 7.75 -0.27 7.07
C PHE A 60 8.45 0.04 8.40
N SER A 61 9.45 -0.76 8.72
CA SER A 61 10.37 -0.55 9.83
C SER A 61 11.15 0.78 9.76
N SER A 62 11.17 1.44 8.60
CA SER A 62 11.73 2.77 8.38
C SER A 62 10.77 3.92 8.73
N ASP A 63 9.59 3.62 9.29
CA ASP A 63 8.46 4.55 9.51
C ASP A 63 7.82 5.11 8.22
N ALA A 64 8.19 4.56 7.07
CA ALA A 64 7.47 4.81 5.82
C ALA A 64 6.18 3.97 5.77
N SER A 65 5.22 4.37 4.94
CA SER A 65 4.01 3.58 4.69
C SER A 65 3.55 3.63 3.24
N TYR A 66 2.83 2.60 2.83
CA TYR A 66 2.08 2.56 1.58
C TYR A 66 0.66 2.11 1.85
N ARG A 67 -0.31 2.81 1.28
CA ARG A 67 -1.72 2.44 1.30
C ARG A 67 -2.25 2.46 -0.12
N GLY A 68 -2.75 1.32 -0.60
CA GLY A 68 -3.25 1.22 -1.97
C GLY A 68 -3.34 -0.21 -2.44
N SER A 69 -3.31 -0.38 -3.76
CA SER A 69 -3.49 -1.70 -4.35
C SER A 69 -2.17 -2.48 -4.43
N PHE A 70 -2.29 -3.80 -4.36
CA PHE A 70 -1.20 -4.76 -4.42
C PHE A 70 -1.50 -5.84 -5.47
N ALA A 71 -0.45 -6.29 -6.15
CA ALA A 71 -0.47 -7.44 -7.03
C ALA A 71 0.81 -8.25 -6.83
N GLY A 72 0.69 -9.47 -6.29
CA GLY A 72 1.83 -10.38 -6.16
C GLY A 72 2.96 -9.83 -5.29
N ASN A 73 2.63 -9.30 -4.10
CA ASN A 73 3.57 -8.65 -3.18
C ASN A 73 4.16 -7.31 -3.65
N LYS A 74 3.60 -6.71 -4.70
CA LYS A 74 4.08 -5.43 -5.23
C LYS A 74 2.98 -4.39 -5.20
N PHE A 75 3.34 -3.13 -4.98
CA PHE A 75 2.47 -1.99 -5.19
C PHE A 75 2.04 -1.94 -6.65
N HIS A 76 0.75 -1.77 -6.86
CA HIS A 76 0.12 -1.79 -8.17
C HIS A 76 -1.15 -0.92 -8.17
N GLY A 77 -1.60 -0.48 -9.34
CA GLY A 77 -2.83 0.31 -9.46
C GLY A 77 -2.68 1.66 -8.77
N GLU A 78 -3.72 2.13 -8.08
CA GLU A 78 -3.64 3.40 -7.34
C GLU A 78 -3.18 3.17 -5.89
N GLY A 79 -2.42 4.14 -5.37
CA GLY A 79 -1.94 4.12 -3.99
C GLY A 79 -1.21 5.39 -3.57
N ARG A 80 -1.06 5.54 -2.26
CA ARG A 80 -0.32 6.61 -1.62
C ARG A 80 0.86 6.03 -0.83
N TYR A 81 2.06 6.51 -1.13
CA TYR A 81 3.26 6.24 -0.35
C TYR A 81 3.63 7.48 0.46
N GLU A 82 3.97 7.29 1.72
CA GLU A 82 4.47 8.32 2.62
C GLU A 82 5.85 7.90 3.12
N TRP A 83 6.85 8.73 2.83
CA TRP A 83 8.19 8.54 3.34
C TRP A 83 8.27 9.05 4.78
N ASN A 84 9.28 8.57 5.51
CA ASN A 84 9.52 8.94 6.90
C ASN A 84 9.88 10.42 7.12
N ASP A 85 10.38 11.08 6.07
CA ASP A 85 10.64 12.52 6.02
C ASP A 85 9.37 13.36 5.73
N GLY A 86 8.22 12.71 5.55
CA GLY A 86 6.95 13.36 5.26
C GLY A 86 6.75 13.76 3.81
N ALA A 87 7.67 13.40 2.89
CA ALA A 87 7.39 13.41 1.47
C ALA A 87 6.28 12.39 1.15
N THR A 88 5.54 12.59 0.06
CA THR A 88 4.43 11.72 -0.32
C THR A 88 4.32 11.57 -1.83
N TYR A 89 3.87 10.41 -2.29
CA TYR A 89 3.42 10.23 -3.66
C TYR A 89 2.02 9.62 -3.63
N GLU A 90 1.09 10.21 -4.37
CA GLU A 90 -0.26 9.71 -4.56
C GLU A 90 -0.55 9.57 -6.04
N GLY A 91 -0.95 8.38 -6.48
CA GLY A 91 -1.27 8.11 -7.87
C GLY A 91 -0.98 6.67 -8.26
N GLY A 92 -0.67 6.48 -9.54
CA GLY A 92 -0.49 5.16 -10.10
C GLY A 92 0.84 4.49 -9.73
N TRP A 93 0.79 3.17 -9.63
CA TRP A 93 1.87 2.26 -9.27
C TRP A 93 1.90 1.06 -10.22
N ARG A 94 3.11 0.63 -10.55
CA ARG A 94 3.35 -0.60 -11.30
C ARG A 94 4.63 -1.24 -10.82
N GLU A 95 4.53 -2.45 -10.28
CA GLU A 95 5.68 -3.25 -9.86
C GLU A 95 6.60 -2.48 -8.87
N ASN A 96 6.02 -1.89 -7.82
CA ASN A 96 6.69 -1.05 -6.81
C ASN A 96 7.23 0.30 -7.31
N LYS A 97 6.90 0.72 -8.54
CA LYS A 97 7.34 2.00 -9.11
C LYS A 97 6.17 2.94 -9.32
N MET A 98 6.37 4.22 -9.01
CA MET A 98 5.46 5.30 -9.42
C MET A 98 5.29 5.26 -10.95
N HIS A 99 4.05 5.20 -11.42
CA HIS A 99 3.74 4.99 -12.84
C HIS A 99 2.34 5.50 -13.19
N GLY A 100 2.18 6.17 -14.32
CA GLY A 100 0.90 6.77 -14.72
C GLY A 100 0.70 8.15 -14.10
N LYS A 101 -0.55 8.57 -13.92
CA LYS A 101 -0.86 9.88 -13.31
C LYS A 101 -0.57 9.86 -11.82
N GLY A 102 0.00 10.93 -11.30
CA GLY A 102 0.22 11.08 -9.87
C GLY A 102 0.69 12.46 -9.46
N CYS A 103 0.81 12.64 -8.15
CA CYS A 103 1.32 13.82 -7.49
C CYS A 103 2.39 13.43 -6.46
N TYR A 104 3.63 13.84 -6.70
CA TYR A 104 4.68 13.82 -5.69
C TYR A 104 4.68 15.14 -4.90
N SER A 105 4.84 15.06 -3.58
CA SER A 105 5.10 16.20 -2.71
C SER A 105 6.37 15.92 -1.90
N ASP A 106 7.32 16.85 -1.88
CA ASP A 106 8.52 16.69 -1.05
C ASP A 106 8.24 17.00 0.44
N SER A 107 9.27 16.91 1.29
CA SER A 107 9.16 17.24 2.72
C SER A 107 8.74 18.70 2.96
N GLU A 108 9.13 19.61 2.05
CA GLU A 108 8.83 21.04 2.07
C GLU A 108 7.48 21.39 1.39
N LYS A 109 6.71 20.37 0.98
CA LYS A 109 5.39 20.46 0.35
C LYS A 109 5.39 21.13 -1.03
N SER A 110 6.53 21.19 -1.71
CA SER A 110 6.56 21.45 -3.16
C SER A 110 5.88 20.29 -3.88
N ARG A 111 5.07 20.57 -4.91
CA ARG A 111 4.24 19.57 -5.61
C ARG A 111 4.63 19.41 -7.08
N TRP A 112 4.66 18.17 -7.54
CA TRP A 112 4.86 17.78 -8.93
C TRP A 112 3.73 16.84 -9.35
N GLU A 113 2.82 17.35 -10.16
CA GLU A 113 1.63 16.66 -10.62
C GLU A 113 1.73 16.41 -12.13
N GLY A 114 1.56 15.16 -12.55
CA GLY A 114 1.69 14.79 -13.96
C GLY A 114 1.89 13.31 -14.18
N ASP A 115 2.55 12.96 -15.27
CA ASP A 115 2.84 11.58 -15.63
C ASP A 115 4.15 11.10 -15.02
N PHE A 116 4.14 9.87 -14.53
CA PHE A 116 5.29 9.17 -14.00
C PHE A 116 5.54 7.91 -14.83
N PHE A 117 6.80 7.60 -15.10
CA PHE A 117 7.19 6.40 -15.81
C PHE A 117 8.36 5.72 -15.11
N ASN A 118 8.07 4.58 -14.46
CA ASN A 118 9.06 3.77 -13.75
C ASN A 118 9.82 4.58 -12.68
N GLY A 119 9.12 5.42 -11.93
CA GLY A 119 9.70 6.25 -10.87
C GLY A 119 10.11 7.66 -11.32
N MET A 120 10.18 7.94 -12.61
CA MET A 120 10.59 9.26 -13.11
C MET A 120 9.38 10.12 -13.47
N TYR A 121 9.37 11.37 -13.03
CA TYR A 121 8.38 12.38 -13.40
C TYR A 121 8.65 12.90 -14.81
N ASP A 122 7.63 12.94 -15.66
CA ASP A 122 7.69 13.52 -17.00
C ASP A 122 7.15 14.96 -16.97
N ASN A 123 8.03 15.93 -17.20
CA ASN A 123 7.66 17.35 -17.25
C ASN A 123 7.25 17.83 -18.66
N GLY A 124 7.04 16.90 -19.60
CA GLY A 124 6.73 17.17 -21.01
C GLY A 124 7.95 17.48 -21.88
N ARG A 125 9.16 17.55 -21.30
CA ARG A 125 10.43 17.75 -22.03
C ARG A 125 11.46 16.68 -21.70
N ALA A 126 11.49 16.25 -20.45
CA ALA A 126 12.43 15.27 -19.93
C ALA A 126 11.81 14.47 -18.78
N LYS A 127 12.40 13.30 -18.53
CA LYS A 127 12.11 12.49 -17.35
C LYS A 127 13.10 12.85 -16.25
N VAL A 128 12.58 13.19 -15.07
CA VAL A 128 13.33 13.67 -13.92
C VAL A 128 13.11 12.73 -12.75
N ALA A 129 14.18 12.33 -12.09
CA ALA A 129 14.09 11.67 -10.78
C ALA A 129 13.79 12.73 -9.72
N LEU A 130 12.64 12.61 -9.05
CA LEU A 130 12.27 13.49 -7.93
C LEU A 130 12.77 12.95 -6.57
N ARG A 131 13.19 11.69 -6.56
CA ARG A 131 13.87 10.99 -5.47
C ARG A 131 14.77 9.90 -6.05
#